data_AF-A0A3B9UVP3-F1
#
_entry.id   AF-A0A3B9UVP3-F1
#
_cell.length_a   1.000
_cell.length_b   1.000
_cell.length_c   1.000
_cell.angle_alpha   90.00
_cell.angle_beta   90.00
_cell.angle_gamma   90.00
#
_symmetry.space_group_name_H-M   'P 1'
#
loop_
_entity.id
_entity.type
_entity.pdbx_description
1 polymer ?
#
loop_
_entity_poly.entity_id
_entity_poly.type
_entity_poly.pdbx_seq_one_letter_code
_entity_poly.pdbx_strand_id
1 'polypeptide(L)'
;MGINGSFSKQGIIDILDNLVDLERLSHTDIECFASCCKAPLNKPKILCYRSNMNTEYFKLNSCEKEKVKTILLATSALPLVFGTEIIDDIEYVDGGIVENIPILPLYEAGYKKIIAVHLKKGYIIDKEPFPGLEIIEIIPSEPIGDFLNGTLD
;
A
#
# COMPACT_ATOMS: atom_id res chain seq x y z
N MET A 1 -14.68 12.63 8.74
CA MET A 1 -13.55 13.55 8.50
C MET A 1 -12.31 12.82 8.99
N GLY A 2 -11.34 12.54 8.10
CA GLY A 2 -10.11 11.84 8.47
C GLY A 2 -9.31 12.60 9.53
N ILE A 3 -8.46 11.90 10.27
CA ILE A 3 -7.67 12.50 11.35
C ILE A 3 -6.40 13.11 10.76
N ASN A 4 -6.05 14.34 11.13
CA ASN A 4 -4.85 15.03 10.62
C ASN A 4 -3.55 14.34 11.06
N GLY A 5 -2.59 14.22 10.13
CA GLY A 5 -1.21 13.80 10.40
C GLY A 5 -0.31 14.97 10.82
N SER A 6 0.94 14.68 11.17
CA SER A 6 1.96 15.70 11.47
C SER A 6 2.53 16.37 10.21
N PHE A 7 2.37 15.73 9.04
CA PHE A 7 2.77 16.23 7.73
C PHE A 7 1.57 16.31 6.79
N SER A 8 1.64 17.26 5.85
CA SER A 8 0.67 17.39 4.77
C SER A 8 0.83 16.27 3.73
N LYS A 9 -0.29 15.84 3.13
CA LYS A 9 -0.27 14.93 1.98
C LYS A 9 -0.05 15.62 0.63
N GLN A 10 0.15 16.94 0.62
CA GLN A 10 0.17 17.74 -0.61
C GLN A 10 1.19 17.21 -1.63
N GLY A 11 2.41 16.86 -1.22
CA GLY A 11 3.41 16.32 -2.15
C GLY A 11 2.96 15.00 -2.82
N ILE A 12 2.27 14.13 -2.08
CA ILE A 12 1.71 12.89 -2.63
C ILE A 12 0.56 13.21 -3.59
N ILE A 13 -0.31 14.14 -3.21
CA ILE A 13 -1.40 14.62 -4.08
C ILE A 13 -0.83 15.20 -5.38
N ASP A 14 0.23 15.99 -5.30
CA ASP A 14 0.88 16.60 -6.48
C ASP A 14 1.50 15.53 -7.39
N ILE A 15 2.11 14.47 -6.84
CA ILE A 15 2.60 13.32 -7.61
C ILE A 15 1.43 12.62 -8.32
N LEU A 16 0.35 12.33 -7.58
CA LEU A 16 -0.82 11.65 -8.14
C LEU A 16 -1.51 12.47 -9.23
N ASP A 17 -1.58 13.79 -9.07
CA ASP A 17 -2.27 14.69 -10.01
C ASP A 17 -1.43 15.02 -11.25
N ASN A 18 -0.10 15.09 -11.11
CA ASN A 18 0.77 15.57 -12.19
C ASN A 18 1.60 14.48 -12.87
N LEU A 19 1.86 13.35 -12.20
CA LEU A 19 2.80 12.32 -12.69
C LEU A 19 2.16 10.96 -12.91
N VAL A 20 0.98 10.70 -12.33
CA VAL A 20 0.30 9.41 -12.42
C VAL A 20 -0.93 9.49 -13.32
N ASP A 21 -0.97 8.65 -14.35
CA ASP A 21 -2.15 8.48 -15.20
C ASP A 21 -3.18 7.56 -14.51
N LEU A 22 -3.98 8.16 -13.61
CA LEU A 22 -5.01 7.46 -12.85
C LEU A 22 -6.11 6.86 -13.75
N GLU A 23 -6.39 7.48 -14.90
CA GLU A 23 -7.37 6.99 -15.85
C GLU A 23 -6.89 5.67 -16.48
N ARG A 24 -5.61 5.64 -16.88
CA ARG A 24 -4.97 4.43 -17.40
C ARG A 24 -4.90 3.32 -16.36
N LEU A 25 -4.65 3.63 -15.08
CA LEU A 25 -4.68 2.63 -14.01
C LEU A 25 -6.05 1.98 -13.84
N SER A 26 -7.13 2.73 -14.06
CA SER A 26 -8.49 2.18 -14.01
C SER A 26 -8.82 1.30 -15.23
N HIS A 27 -8.35 1.67 -16.41
CA HIS A 27 -8.75 1.03 -17.68
C HIS A 27 -7.75 0.00 -18.24
N THR A 28 -6.60 -0.18 -17.60
CA THR A 28 -5.59 -1.16 -18.03
C THR A 28 -6.07 -2.60 -17.81
N ASP A 29 -5.66 -3.50 -18.70
CA ASP A 29 -5.86 -4.95 -18.57
C ASP A 29 -4.88 -5.59 -17.56
N ILE A 30 -3.84 -4.85 -17.17
CA ILE A 30 -2.90 -5.29 -16.13
C ILE A 30 -3.57 -5.09 -14.78
N GLU A 31 -3.82 -6.19 -14.06
CA GLU A 31 -4.42 -6.10 -12.73
C GLU A 31 -3.48 -5.37 -11.75
N CYS A 32 -4.00 -4.33 -11.10
CA CYS A 32 -3.29 -3.57 -10.09
C CYS A 32 -4.02 -3.67 -8.76
N PHE A 33 -3.27 -3.96 -7.71
CA PHE A 33 -3.79 -4.06 -6.36
C PHE A 33 -3.00 -3.12 -5.43
N ALA A 34 -3.72 -2.46 -4.52
CA ALA A 34 -3.13 -1.64 -3.46
C ALA A 34 -3.52 -2.20 -2.09
N SER A 35 -2.57 -2.25 -1.15
CA SER A 35 -2.84 -2.68 0.22
C SER A 35 -3.13 -1.48 1.12
N CYS A 36 -4.14 -1.62 1.98
CA CYS A 36 -4.48 -0.66 3.02
C CYS A 36 -4.80 -1.42 4.31
N CYS A 37 -4.65 -0.78 5.46
CA CYS A 37 -5.03 -1.35 6.75
C CYS A 37 -6.21 -0.59 7.35
N LYS A 38 -7.26 -1.30 7.74
CA LYS A 38 -8.39 -0.73 8.49
C LYS A 38 -7.88 -0.15 9.81
N ALA A 39 -8.12 1.14 10.01
CA ALA A 39 -7.84 1.78 11.28
C ALA A 39 -8.90 1.35 12.31
N PRO A 40 -8.51 0.87 13.50
CA PRO A 40 -9.46 0.49 14.52
C PRO A 40 -10.21 1.73 15.03
N LEU A 41 -11.54 1.70 14.95
CA LEU A 41 -12.39 2.77 15.46
C LEU A 41 -12.09 3.03 16.94
N ASN A 42 -11.81 4.29 17.29
CA ASN A 42 -11.58 4.75 18.67
C ASN A 42 -10.41 4.06 19.41
N LYS A 43 -9.43 3.48 18.71
CA LYS A 43 -8.20 2.94 19.33
C LYS A 43 -6.96 3.64 18.81
N PRO A 44 -5.86 3.66 19.58
CA PRO A 44 -4.57 4.15 19.09
C PRO A 44 -4.18 3.42 17.79
N LYS A 45 -3.81 4.16 16.74
CA LYS A 45 -3.41 3.57 15.44
C LYS A 45 -2.16 2.68 15.54
N ILE A 46 -1.34 2.84 16.58
CA ILE A 46 -0.26 1.90 16.95
C ILE A 46 -0.79 0.48 17.28
N LEU A 47 -2.10 0.30 17.44
CA LEU A 47 -2.70 -1.01 17.63
C LEU A 47 -2.97 -1.75 16.30
N CYS A 48 -2.90 -1.07 15.15
CA CYS A 48 -2.97 -1.71 13.83
C CYS A 48 -1.90 -2.79 13.68
N TYR A 49 -0.72 -2.60 14.28
CA TYR A 49 0.40 -3.55 14.29
C TYR A 49 0.12 -4.87 15.03
N ARG A 50 -1.04 -5.03 15.69
CA ARG A 50 -1.31 -6.15 16.61
C ARG A 50 -2.45 -7.07 16.18
N SER A 51 -3.08 -6.87 15.02
CA SER A 51 -4.16 -7.75 14.55
C SER A 51 -4.04 -8.12 13.07
N ASN A 52 -3.79 -9.39 12.80
CA ASN A 52 -3.74 -10.04 11.48
C ASN A 52 -5.08 -10.04 10.71
N MET A 53 -6.03 -9.14 10.99
CA MET A 53 -7.38 -9.13 10.37
C MET A 53 -7.76 -7.80 9.72
N ASN A 54 -6.81 -6.88 9.51
CA ASN A 54 -7.14 -5.51 9.08
C ASN A 54 -6.61 -5.13 7.70
N THR A 55 -5.81 -5.94 7.02
CA THR A 55 -5.36 -5.62 5.66
C THR A 55 -6.47 -5.85 4.66
N GLU A 56 -6.76 -4.86 3.83
CA GLU A 56 -7.65 -4.94 2.68
C GLU A 56 -6.84 -4.66 1.41
N TYR A 57 -7.11 -5.46 0.37
CA TYR A 57 -6.48 -5.29 -0.94
C TYR A 57 -7.52 -4.78 -1.93
N PHE A 58 -7.31 -3.56 -2.41
CA PHE A 58 -8.17 -2.93 -3.40
C PHE A 58 -7.65 -3.22 -4.80
N LYS A 59 -8.48 -3.84 -5.64
CA LYS A 59 -8.23 -3.89 -7.09
C LYS A 59 -8.54 -2.52 -7.68
N LEU A 60 -7.56 -1.89 -8.32
CA LEU A 60 -7.65 -0.52 -8.85
C LEU A 60 -8.38 -0.48 -10.20
N ASN A 61 -8.31 -1.57 -10.97
CA ASN A 61 -8.98 -1.65 -12.27
C ASN A 61 -10.49 -1.43 -12.10
N SER A 62 -11.09 -0.75 -13.08
CA SER A 62 -12.52 -0.44 -13.15
C SER A 62 -13.06 0.41 -12.00
N CYS A 63 -12.20 0.91 -11.09
CA CYS A 63 -12.58 1.91 -10.10
C CYS A 63 -12.64 3.29 -10.76
N GLU A 64 -13.57 4.13 -10.33
CA GLU A 64 -13.56 5.55 -10.74
C GLU A 64 -12.24 6.21 -10.34
N LYS A 65 -11.74 7.13 -11.17
CA LYS A 65 -10.46 7.84 -10.97
C LYS A 65 -10.32 8.41 -9.55
N GLU A 66 -11.35 9.05 -9.02
CA GLU A 66 -11.32 9.64 -7.68
C GLU A 66 -11.24 8.57 -6.57
N LYS A 67 -11.86 7.40 -6.80
CA LYS A 67 -11.74 6.25 -5.90
C LYS A 67 -10.33 5.67 -5.94
N VAL A 68 -9.73 5.53 -7.13
CA VAL A 68 -8.32 5.12 -7.28
C VAL A 68 -7.40 6.09 -6.53
N LYS A 69 -7.58 7.40 -6.71
CA LYS A 69 -6.81 8.43 -5.99
C LYS A 69 -6.94 8.28 -4.48
N THR A 70 -8.17 8.12 -3.98
CA THR A 70 -8.44 7.93 -2.54
C THR A 70 -7.76 6.67 -2.00
N ILE A 71 -7.81 5.55 -2.73
CA ILE A 71 -7.09 4.31 -2.37
C ILE A 71 -5.58 4.54 -2.32
N LEU A 72 -5.02 5.25 -3.30
CA LEU A 72 -3.59 5.55 -3.33
C LEU A 72 -3.16 6.48 -2.19
N LEU A 73 -3.99 7.43 -1.78
CA LEU A 73 -3.75 8.26 -0.60
C LEU A 73 -3.87 7.48 0.71
N ALA A 74 -4.68 6.42 0.74
CA ALA A 74 -4.83 5.53 1.87
C ALA A 74 -3.62 4.61 2.03
N THR A 75 -3.09 4.08 0.92
CA THR A 75 -1.90 3.20 0.95
C THR A 75 -0.66 3.94 1.43
N SER A 76 -0.60 5.27 1.28
CA SER A 76 0.49 6.12 1.77
C SER A 76 0.20 6.80 3.11
N ALA A 77 -0.92 6.47 3.78
CA ALA A 77 -1.36 7.10 5.01
C ALA A 77 -0.61 6.55 6.25
N LEU A 78 0.71 6.75 6.27
CA LEU A 78 1.57 6.24 7.33
C LEU A 78 1.14 6.81 8.70
N PRO A 79 0.84 5.98 9.72
CA PRO A 79 0.37 6.45 11.01
C PRO A 79 1.34 7.46 11.64
N LEU A 80 0.79 8.45 12.34
CA LEU A 80 1.51 9.56 12.98
C LEU A 80 2.14 10.58 12.02
N VAL A 81 2.45 10.18 10.79
CA VAL A 81 3.07 11.04 9.76
C VAL A 81 1.99 11.70 8.92
N PHE A 82 1.17 10.89 8.25
CA PHE A 82 0.10 11.37 7.37
C PHE A 82 -1.27 11.08 7.97
N GLY A 83 -2.25 11.91 7.58
CA GLY A 83 -3.64 11.68 7.99
C GLY A 83 -4.20 10.37 7.45
N THR A 84 -5.28 9.85 8.03
CA THR A 84 -6.01 8.70 7.48
C THR A 84 -6.84 9.08 6.26
N GLU A 85 -7.21 8.09 5.44
CA GLU A 85 -8.23 8.25 4.40
C GLU A 85 -9.50 7.47 4.73
N ILE A 86 -10.62 7.86 4.14
CA ILE A 86 -11.90 7.16 4.25
C ILE A 86 -12.27 6.61 2.89
N ILE A 87 -12.52 5.30 2.82
CA ILE A 87 -13.01 4.61 1.63
C ILE A 87 -14.27 3.85 2.05
N ASP A 88 -15.39 4.12 1.40
CA ASP A 88 -16.68 3.47 1.67
C ASP A 88 -17.04 3.47 3.18
N ASP A 89 -16.94 4.64 3.82
CA ASP A 89 -17.19 4.88 5.27
C ASP A 89 -16.24 4.18 6.26
N ILE A 90 -15.19 3.52 5.77
CA ILE A 90 -14.18 2.86 6.59
C ILE A 90 -12.89 3.69 6.56
N GLU A 91 -12.28 3.86 7.73
CA GLU A 91 -11.01 4.59 7.87
C GLU A 91 -9.82 3.66 7.61
N TYR A 92 -8.87 4.11 6.78
CA TYR A 92 -7.70 3.36 6.35
C TYR A 92 -6.39 4.12 6.58
N VAL A 93 -5.37 3.35 6.96
CA VAL A 93 -3.96 3.72 7.03
C VAL A 93 -3.13 2.88 6.05
N ASP A 94 -1.85 3.22 5.94
CA ASP A 94 -0.85 2.51 5.15
C ASP A 94 -0.84 0.99 5.42
N GLY A 95 -0.81 0.19 4.33
CA GLY A 95 -0.80 -1.27 4.39
C GLY A 95 0.52 -1.89 4.88
N GLY A 96 1.63 -1.18 4.69
CA GLY A 96 2.99 -1.59 5.06
C GLY A 96 3.22 -1.74 6.57
N ILE A 97 2.26 -1.32 7.39
CA ILE A 97 2.19 -1.60 8.84
C ILE A 97 2.11 -3.11 9.11
N VAL A 98 1.35 -3.83 8.28
CA VAL A 98 1.10 -5.27 8.43
C VAL A 98 1.94 -6.06 7.45
N GLU A 99 1.92 -5.68 6.17
CA GLU A 99 2.65 -6.39 5.11
C GLU A 99 3.15 -5.39 4.08
N ASN A 100 4.46 -5.36 3.86
CA ASN A 100 5.12 -4.40 2.99
C ASN A 100 5.34 -4.93 1.56
N ILE A 101 5.05 -6.22 1.31
CA ILE A 101 5.11 -6.89 0.01
C ILE A 101 3.79 -7.66 -0.19
N PRO A 102 2.78 -7.06 -0.86
CA PRO A 102 1.44 -7.64 -0.98
C PRO A 102 1.39 -8.79 -1.99
N ILE A 103 1.85 -9.98 -1.59
CA ILE A 103 1.86 -11.19 -2.43
C ILE A 103 0.48 -11.82 -2.55
N LEU A 104 -0.27 -11.83 -1.44
CA LEU A 104 -1.58 -12.47 -1.34
C LEU A 104 -2.56 -12.09 -2.47
N PRO A 105 -2.79 -10.80 -2.82
CA PRO A 105 -3.74 -10.47 -3.88
C PRO A 105 -3.35 -11.03 -5.26
N LEU A 106 -2.05 -11.13 -5.54
CA LEU A 106 -1.56 -11.73 -6.79
C LEU A 106 -1.71 -13.26 -6.78
N TYR A 107 -1.42 -13.90 -5.64
CA TYR A 107 -1.62 -15.33 -5.49
C TYR A 107 -3.10 -15.72 -5.66
N GLU A 108 -4.01 -14.99 -5.01
CA GLU A 108 -5.46 -15.20 -5.09
C GLU A 108 -6.03 -14.89 -6.49
N ALA A 109 -5.45 -13.93 -7.22
CA ALA A 109 -5.76 -13.67 -8.62
C ALA A 109 -5.29 -14.80 -9.57
N GLY A 110 -4.54 -15.78 -9.06
CA GLY A 110 -4.14 -16.98 -9.79
C GLY A 110 -2.77 -16.90 -10.45
N TYR A 111 -2.00 -15.83 -10.24
CA TYR A 111 -0.63 -15.74 -10.73
C TYR A 111 0.25 -16.82 -10.09
N LYS A 112 1.10 -17.44 -10.91
CA LYS A 112 2.00 -18.54 -10.49
C LYS A 112 3.47 -18.15 -10.43
N LYS A 113 3.80 -16.97 -10.94
CA LYS A 113 5.14 -16.38 -10.89
C LYS A 113 5.04 -14.92 -10.50
N ILE A 114 5.77 -14.52 -9.47
CA ILE A 114 5.83 -13.16 -8.96
C ILE A 114 7.27 -12.68 -8.95
N ILE A 115 7.48 -11.46 -9.44
CA ILE A 115 8.73 -10.73 -9.26
C ILE A 115 8.49 -9.74 -8.12
N ALA A 116 9.10 -10.01 -6.95
CA ALA A 116 9.01 -9.16 -5.78
C ALA A 116 10.20 -8.19 -5.78
N VAL A 117 9.94 -6.88 -5.85
CA VAL A 117 10.97 -5.84 -5.85
C VAL A 117 11.03 -5.22 -4.47
N HIS A 118 12.16 -5.37 -3.79
CA HIS A 118 12.37 -4.83 -2.46
C HIS A 118 12.93 -3.41 -2.55
N LEU A 119 12.50 -2.52 -1.64
CA LEU A 119 13.07 -1.17 -1.51
C LEU A 119 14.18 -1.10 -0.44
N LYS A 120 14.34 -2.15 0.36
CA LYS A 120 15.40 -2.27 1.37
C LYS A 120 15.82 -3.72 1.57
N LYS A 121 17.01 -3.93 2.12
CA LYS A 121 17.49 -5.26 2.52
C LYS A 121 16.76 -5.75 3.78
N GLY A 122 16.74 -7.06 3.98
CA GLY A 122 16.36 -7.69 5.26
C GLY A 122 14.88 -8.04 5.42
N TYR A 123 14.03 -7.77 4.43
CA TYR A 123 12.67 -8.33 4.42
C TYR A 123 12.72 -9.78 3.93
N ILE A 124 12.17 -10.71 4.69
CA ILE A 124 12.07 -12.12 4.32
C ILE A 124 10.61 -12.41 3.98
N ILE A 125 10.36 -12.88 2.76
CA ILE A 125 9.04 -13.32 2.35
C ILE A 125 8.79 -14.73 2.90
N ASP A 126 7.71 -14.90 3.65
CA ASP A 126 7.20 -16.22 4.00
C ASP A 126 6.53 -16.87 2.79
N LYS A 127 7.05 -18.02 2.36
CA LYS A 127 6.59 -18.75 1.17
C LYS A 127 5.63 -19.89 1.53
N GLU A 128 5.53 -20.26 2.82
CA GLU A 128 4.68 -21.35 3.29
C GLU A 128 3.20 -21.18 2.90
N PRO A 129 2.60 -19.96 2.98
CA PRO A 129 1.19 -19.76 2.62
C PRO A 129 0.89 -19.88 1.12
N PHE A 130 1.92 -19.95 0.26
CA PHE A 130 1.77 -19.83 -1.20
C PHE A 130 2.27 -21.08 -1.94
N PRO A 131 1.64 -22.26 -1.73
CA PRO A 131 2.07 -23.49 -2.37
C PRO A 131 2.01 -23.39 -3.90
N GLY A 132 3.10 -23.79 -4.56
CA GLY A 132 3.22 -23.79 -6.02
C GLY A 132 3.42 -22.40 -6.65
N LEU A 133 3.60 -21.34 -5.84
CA LEU A 133 3.97 -20.02 -6.33
C LEU A 133 5.50 -19.92 -6.49
N GLU A 134 5.96 -19.49 -7.66
CA GLU A 134 7.36 -19.11 -7.89
C GLU A 134 7.55 -17.63 -7.55
N ILE A 135 8.47 -17.32 -6.65
CA ILE A 135 8.78 -15.94 -6.25
C ILE A 135 10.26 -15.65 -6.57
N ILE A 136 10.49 -14.68 -7.44
CA ILE A 136 11.79 -14.14 -7.78
C ILE A 136 11.96 -12.80 -7.05
N GLU A 137 12.94 -12.72 -6.16
CA GLU A 137 13.19 -11.54 -5.34
C GLU A 137 14.29 -10.68 -5.98
N ILE A 138 13.98 -9.41 -6.26
CA ILE A 138 14.94 -8.39 -6.68
C ILE A 138 15.22 -7.51 -5.47
N ILE A 139 16.44 -7.64 -4.93
CA ILE A 139 16.87 -6.96 -3.71
C ILE A 139 17.95 -5.93 -4.08
N PRO A 140 17.86 -4.68 -3.60
CA PRO A 140 18.83 -3.65 -3.93
C PRO A 140 20.22 -4.02 -3.36
N SER A 141 21.25 -3.84 -4.19
CA SER A 141 22.63 -4.16 -3.80
C SER A 141 23.17 -3.18 -2.75
N GLU A 142 22.66 -1.95 -2.71
CA GLU A 142 23.00 -0.89 -1.75
C GLU A 142 21.72 -0.21 -1.22
N PRO A 143 21.77 0.47 -0.05
CA PRO A 143 20.64 1.27 0.42
C PRO A 143 20.27 2.37 -0.59
N ILE A 144 18.97 2.52 -0.87
CA ILE A 144 18.45 3.50 -1.85
C ILE A 144 17.82 4.74 -1.18
N GLY A 145 18.10 4.93 0.10
CA GLY A 145 17.48 5.96 0.95
C GLY A 145 16.68 5.35 2.10
N ASP A 146 16.50 6.14 3.15
CA ASP A 146 15.71 5.79 4.33
C ASP A 146 14.53 6.76 4.47
N PHE A 147 13.69 6.57 5.50
CA PHE A 147 12.52 7.40 5.74
C PHE A 147 12.83 8.92 5.79
N LEU A 148 13.98 9.31 6.36
CA LEU A 148 14.38 10.71 6.49
C LEU A 148 15.03 11.27 5.22
N ASN A 149 16.04 10.59 4.68
CA ASN A 149 16.84 11.08 3.54
C ASN A 149 16.31 10.58 2.19
N GLY A 150 15.02 10.23 2.13
CA GLY A 150 14.42 9.57 0.97
C GLY A 150 12.91 9.73 0.94
N THR A 151 12.19 9.25 1.95
CA THR A 151 10.70 9.33 1.95
C THR A 151 10.15 10.72 2.27
N LEU A 152 10.85 11.48 3.12
CA LEU A 152 10.44 12.84 3.54
C LEU A 152 11.26 13.97 2.93
N ASP A 153 12.19 13.67 2.02
CA ASP A 153 13.01 14.66 1.30
C ASP A 153 12.21 15.35 0.18
#